data_AF-A0A2A2W8P4-F1
#
_entry.id   AF-A0A2A2W8P4-F1
#
_cell.length_a   1.000
_cell.length_b   1.000
_cell.length_c   1.000
_cell.angle_alpha   90.00
_cell.angle_beta   90.00
_cell.angle_gamma   90.00
#
_symmetry.space_group_name_H-M   'P 1'
#
loop_
_entity.id
_entity.type
_entity.pdbx_description
1 polymer ?
#
loop_
_entity_poly.entity_id
_entity_poly.type
_entity_poly.pdbx_seq_one_letter_code
_entity_poly.pdbx_strand_id
1 'polypeptide(L)' 'MNDTPGPGWYRLFQKIALAIGLVAALLGFLIQNSAVGGAGLVILVHALIATIVIAVEDRRAAAPRD' A
#
# COMPACT_ATOMS: atom_id res chain seq x y z
N MET A 1 -23.31 10.85 -8.01
CA MET A 1 -22.23 11.23 -7.07
C MET A 1 -21.02 10.43 -7.48
N ASN A 2 -20.04 11.10 -8.09
CA ASN A 2 -18.83 10.46 -8.56
C ASN A 2 -17.82 10.58 -7.41
N ASP A 3 -17.95 9.69 -6.42
CA ASP A 3 -17.15 9.70 -5.20
C ASP A 3 -15.76 9.12 -5.49
N THR A 4 -15.00 9.80 -6.36
CA THR A 4 -13.58 9.48 -6.52
C THR A 4 -12.91 9.93 -5.22
N PRO A 5 -12.45 9.00 -4.37
CA PRO A 5 -11.93 9.36 -3.06
C PRO A 5 -10.73 10.29 -3.23
N GLY A 6 -10.78 11.44 -2.56
CA GLY A 6 -9.75 12.47 -2.69
C GLY A 6 -8.34 11.95 -2.33
N PRO A 7 -7.26 12.59 -2.83
CA PRO A 7 -5.89 12.09 -2.69
C PRO A 7 -5.44 11.81 -1.25
N GLY A 8 -6.00 12.53 -0.26
CA GLY A 8 -5.76 12.26 1.15
C GLY A 8 -6.29 10.91 1.65
N TRP A 9 -7.44 10.47 1.14
CA TRP A 9 -8.05 9.20 1.52
C TRP A 9 -7.28 8.00 0.96
N TYR A 10 -6.77 8.14 -0.26
CA TYR A 10 -5.94 7.11 -0.88
C TYR A 10 -4.61 6.92 -0.14
N ARG A 11 -3.95 8.01 0.25
CA ARG A 11 -2.74 7.96 1.09
C ARG A 11 -2.99 7.33 2.46
N LEU A 12 -4.17 7.56 3.07
CA LEU A 12 -4.54 6.92 4.33
C LEU A 12 -4.73 5.41 4.16
N PHE A 13 -5.51 5.00 3.17
CA PHE A 13 -5.73 3.59 2.83
C PHE A 13 -4.41 2.86 2.59
N GLN A 14 -3.50 3.47 1.83
CA GLN A 14 -2.18 2.93 1.53
C GLN A 14 -1.32 2.73 2.81
N LYS A 15 -1.32 3.70 3.73
CA LYS A 15 -0.62 3.56 5.03
C LYS A 15 -1.19 2.41 5.86
N ILE A 16 -2.51 2.28 5.89
CA ILE A 16 -3.20 1.20 6.60
C ILE A 16 -2.86 -0.15 5.96
N ALA A 17 -2.89 -0.25 4.62
CA ALA A 17 -2.55 -1.46 3.90
C ALA A 17 -1.10 -1.90 4.15
N LEU A 18 -0.15 -0.97 4.17
CA LEU A 18 1.25 -1.25 4.54
C LEU A 18 1.37 -1.78 5.97
N ALA A 19 0.69 -1.13 6.93
CA ALA A 19 0.71 -1.55 8.33
C ALA A 19 0.12 -2.96 8.50
N ILE A 20 -1.02 -3.24 7.87
CA ILE A 20 -1.67 -4.57 7.91
C ILE A 20 -0.78 -5.62 7.25
N GLY A 21 -0.23 -5.35 6.08
CA GLY A 21 0.68 -6.28 5.40
C GLY A 21 1.89 -6.63 6.24
N LEU A 22 2.51 -5.63 6.88
CA LEU A 22 3.67 -5.84 7.76
C LEU A 22 3.31 -6.67 8.99
N VAL A 23 2.22 -6.31 9.68
CA VAL A 23 1.75 -7.03 10.87
C VAL A 23 1.38 -8.47 10.52
N ALA A 24 0.69 -8.71 9.41
CA ALA A 24 0.34 -10.06 8.97
C ALA A 24 1.57 -10.90 8.61
N ALA A 25 2.57 -10.31 7.94
CA ALA A 25 3.83 -10.99 7.62
C ALA A 25 4.61 -11.37 8.90
N LEU A 26 4.73 -10.43 9.84
CA LEU A 26 5.40 -10.66 11.13
C LEU A 26 4.64 -11.68 11.98
N LEU A 27 3.31 -11.62 12.00
CA LEU A 27 2.47 -12.58 12.70
C LEU A 27 2.69 -13.98 12.14
N GLY A 28 2.66 -14.14 10.81
CA GLY A 28 2.93 -15.41 10.14
C GLY A 28 4.31 -15.99 10.46
N PHE A 29 5.34 -15.14 10.55
CA PHE A 29 6.66 -15.54 11.02
C PHE A 29 6.64 -16.02 12.48
N LEU A 30 6.00 -15.26 13.38
CA LEU A 30 5.92 -15.58 14.82
C LEU A 30 5.21 -16.90 15.09
N ILE A 31 4.12 -17.18 14.37
CA ILE A 31 3.34 -18.43 14.54
C ILE A 31 3.82 -19.57 13.63
N GLN A 32 4.95 -19.37 12.91
CA GLN A 32 5.50 -20.33 11.94
C GLN A 32 4.47 -20.83 10.90
N ASN A 33 3.53 -19.96 10.51
CA ASN A 33 2.49 -20.27 9.54
C ASN A 33 2.83 -19.62 8.20
N SER A 34 3.24 -20.46 7.25
CA SER A 34 3.63 -20.03 5.91
C SER A 34 2.50 -19.40 5.11
N ALA A 35 1.24 -19.82 5.33
CA ALA A 35 0.08 -19.23 4.64
C ALA A 35 -0.19 -17.79 5.11
N VAL A 36 -0.16 -17.57 6.44
CA VAL A 36 -0.34 -16.23 7.02
C VAL A 36 0.83 -15.32 6.66
N GLY A 37 2.07 -15.83 6.74
CA GLY A 37 3.26 -15.08 6.37
C GLY A 37 3.27 -14.72 4.88
N GLY A 38 2.93 -15.69 4.01
CA GLY A 38 2.81 -15.48 2.57
C GLY A 38 1.73 -14.47 2.21
N ALA A 39 0.53 -14.58 2.79
CA ALA A 39 -0.55 -13.62 2.57
C ALA A 39 -0.15 -12.20 3.03
N GLY A 40 0.48 -12.08 4.20
CA GLY A 40 1.00 -10.79 4.68
C GLY A 40 2.05 -10.18 3.74
N LEU A 41 2.97 -10.99 3.22
CA LEU A 41 4.00 -10.55 2.28
C LEU A 41 3.39 -10.07 0.96
N VAL A 42 2.39 -10.79 0.43
CA VAL A 42 1.68 -10.39 -0.80
C VAL A 42 0.97 -9.05 -0.60
N ILE A 43 0.26 -8.87 0.52
CA ILE A 43 -0.40 -7.61 0.85
C ILE A 43 0.63 -6.48 0.95
N LEU A 44 1.76 -6.73 1.62
CA LEU A 44 2.83 -5.75 1.79
C LEU A 44 3.41 -5.31 0.44
N VAL A 45 3.75 -6.27 -0.43
CA VAL A 45 4.30 -5.99 -1.77
C VAL A 45 3.30 -5.20 -2.61
N HIS A 46 2.02 -5.59 -2.59
CA HIS A 46 0.98 -4.90 -3.34
C HIS A 46 0.81 -3.45 -2.87
N ALA A 47 0.81 -3.22 -1.56
CA ALA A 47 0.74 -1.88 -0.98
C ALA A 47 1.97 -1.03 -1.30
N LEU A 48 3.17 -1.64 -1.36
CA LEU A 48 4.42 -0.99 -1.77
C LEU A 48 4.38 -0.54 -3.24
N ILE A 49 3.89 -1.41 -4.14
CA ILE A 49 3.77 -1.05 -5.56
C ILE A 49 2.78 0.10 -5.73
N ALA A 50 1.61 0.02 -5.10
CA ALA A 50 0.63 1.11 -5.12
C ALA A 50 1.22 2.43 -4.60
N THR A 51 2.04 2.36 -3.54
CA THR A 51 2.77 3.51 -3.00
C THR A 51 3.68 4.17 -4.02
N ILE A 52 4.45 3.36 -4.74
CA ILE A 52 5.40 3.86 -5.74
C ILE A 52 4.66 4.51 -6.90
N VAL A 53 3.58 3.88 -7.39
CA VAL A 53 2.75 4.43 -8.48
C VAL A 53 2.24 5.82 -8.11
N ILE A 54 1.65 5.98 -6.93
CA ILE A 54 1.15 7.27 -6.45
C ILE A 54 2.27 8.30 -6.36
N ALA A 55 3.42 7.91 -5.79
CA ALA A 55 4.54 8.83 -5.65
C ALA A 55 5.08 9.29 -7.02
N VAL A 56 5.04 8.41 -8.02
CA VAL A 56 5.41 8.75 -9.40
C VAL A 56 4.36 9.66 -10.05
N GLU A 57 3.07 9.38 -9.86
CA GLU A 57 1.97 10.21 -10.38
C GLU A 57 1.97 11.61 -9.76
N ASP A 58 2.15 11.73 -8.45
CA ASP A 58 2.26 13.01 -7.75
C ASP A 58 3.44 13.84 -8.30
N ARG A 59 4.59 13.20 -8.55
CA ARG A 59 5.75 13.88 -9.16
C ARG A 59 5.47 14.34 -10.59
N ARG A 60 4.75 13.53 -11.38
CA ARG A 60 4.35 13.89 -12.75
C ARG A 60 3.32 15.02 -12.78
N ALA A 61 2.38 15.04 -11.85
CA ALA A 61 1.37 16.09 -11.74
C ALA A 61 1.97 17.43 -11.27
N ALA A 62 3.04 17.40 -10.47
CA ALA A 62 3.73 18.58 -9.98
C ALA A 62 4.80 19.12 -10.96
N ALA A 63 5.19 18.36 -11.97
CA ALA A 63 6.09 18.83 -13.01
C ALA A 63 5.36 19.88 -13.88
N PRO A 64 6.00 21.02 -14.21
CA PRO A 64 5.44 21.97 -15.16
C PRO A 64 5.11 21.24 -16.47
N ARG A 65 3.92 21.46 -17.00
CA ARG A 65 3.59 21.07 -18.37
C ARG A 65 4.19 22.14 -19.28
N ASP A 66 5.38 21.84 -19.81
CA ASP A 66 6.00 22.61 -20.89
C ASP A 66 5.12 22.59 -22.15
#